data_AF-A0A382ZSZ3-F1
#
_entry.id   AF-A0A382ZSZ3-F1
#
_cell.length_a   1.000
_cell.length_b   1.000
_cell.length_c   1.000
_cell.angle_alpha   90.00
_cell.angle_beta   90.00
_cell.angle_gamma   90.00
#
_symmetry.space_group_name_H-M   'P 1'
#
loop_
_entity.id
_entity.type
_entity.pdbx_description
1 polymer ?
#
loop_
_entity_poly.entity_id
_entity_poly.type
_entity_poly.pdbx_seq_one_letter_code
_entity_poly.pdbx_strand_id
1 'polypeptide(L)'
;MLSYPAMDPVAISLGPVNVHWYGLMYLVGFVAGALLGQVRSKRQDSKWQTQQVWDLLFFIAIGVIVGGRLGYVVFYNLEYYLDRPIEWLFIWSGGMSFHGGLLGVLASLWLFSRRTQKSFLEVGDFVAPLCP
;
A
#
# COMPACT_ATOMS: atom_id res chain seq x y z
N MET A 1 0.70 -15.99 34.70
CA MET A 1 1.37 -15.30 33.57
C MET A 1 0.61 -15.65 32.30
N LEU A 2 0.26 -14.68 31.46
CA LEU A 2 -0.38 -14.95 30.16
C LEU A 2 0.72 -15.29 29.15
N SER A 3 0.69 -16.48 28.59
CA SER A 3 1.58 -16.89 27.50
C SER A 3 1.05 -16.37 26.17
N TYR A 4 1.95 -16.01 25.24
CA TYR A 4 1.55 -15.64 23.89
C TYR A 4 0.85 -16.81 23.19
N PRO A 5 -0.31 -16.59 22.56
CA PRO A 5 -1.02 -17.66 21.84
C PRO A 5 -0.19 -18.20 20.67
N ALA A 6 -0.08 -19.53 20.57
CA ALA A 6 0.56 -20.19 19.43
C ALA A 6 -0.40 -20.19 18.23
N MET A 7 -0.43 -19.07 17.48
CA MET A 7 -1.19 -18.95 16.25
C MET A 7 -0.31 -19.26 15.03
N ASP A 8 -0.78 -20.13 14.14
CA ASP A 8 -0.15 -20.36 12.84
C ASP A 8 -0.27 -19.07 12.00
N PRO A 9 0.85 -18.49 11.52
CA PRO A 9 0.81 -17.27 10.72
C PRO A 9 0.24 -17.49 9.30
N VAL A 10 0.21 -18.74 8.81
CA VAL A 10 -0.31 -19.09 7.48
C VAL A 10 -1.82 -19.33 7.58
N ALA A 11 -2.59 -18.52 6.85
CA ALA A 11 -4.03 -18.67 6.76
C ALA A 11 -4.44 -19.76 5.76
N ILE A 12 -3.78 -19.75 4.59
CA ILE A 12 -4.06 -20.68 3.48
C ILE A 12 -2.72 -21.03 2.80
N SER A 13 -2.46 -22.31 2.60
CA SER A 13 -1.30 -22.80 1.85
C SER A 13 -1.75 -23.40 0.51
N LEU A 14 -1.18 -22.91 -0.58
CA LEU A 14 -1.42 -23.36 -1.96
C LEU A 14 -0.08 -23.80 -2.57
N GLY A 15 0.43 -24.95 -2.13
CA GLY A 15 1.73 -25.47 -2.55
C GLY A 15 2.87 -24.53 -2.15
N PRO A 16 3.64 -23.94 -3.08
CA PRO A 16 4.72 -23.01 -2.75
C PRO A 16 4.23 -21.63 -2.30
N VAL A 17 2.94 -21.31 -2.47
CA VAL A 17 2.38 -20.00 -2.14
C VAL A 17 1.65 -20.06 -0.80
N ASN A 18 2.16 -19.31 0.18
CA ASN A 18 1.54 -19.20 1.51
C ASN A 18 0.90 -17.82 1.69
N VAL A 19 -0.42 -17.82 1.91
CA VAL A 19 -1.18 -16.62 2.25
C VAL A 19 -1.17 -16.48 3.77
N HIS A 20 -0.61 -15.37 4.25
CA HIS A 20 -0.45 -15.12 5.68
C HIS A 20 -1.60 -14.25 6.22
N TRP A 21 -1.94 -14.42 7.49
CA TRP A 21 -3.00 -13.63 8.15
C TRP A 21 -2.75 -12.13 8.08
N TYR A 22 -1.51 -11.66 8.26
CA TYR A 22 -1.20 -10.23 8.18
C TYR A 22 -1.50 -9.65 6.79
N GLY A 23 -1.25 -10.41 5.73
CA GLY A 23 -1.55 -10.01 4.35
C GLY A 23 -3.06 -9.91 4.11
N LEU A 24 -3.84 -10.83 4.67
CA LEU A 24 -5.30 -10.76 4.66
C LEU A 24 -5.80 -9.54 5.44
N MET A 25 -5.20 -9.23 6.59
CA MET A 25 -5.57 -8.05 7.36
C MET A 25 -5.25 -6.75 6.62
N TYR A 26 -4.14 -6.68 5.87
CA TYR A 26 -3.91 -5.55 4.96
C TYR A 26 -5.00 -5.44 3.89
N LEU A 27 -5.39 -6.55 3.27
CA LEU A 27 -6.47 -6.55 2.28
C LEU A 27 -7.78 -6.05 2.89
N VAL A 28 -8.13 -6.51 4.09
CA VAL A 28 -9.31 -6.04 4.83
C VAL A 28 -9.23 -4.53 5.09
N GLY A 29 -8.08 -4.02 5.52
CA GLY A 29 -7.85 -2.59 5.71
C GLY A 29 -8.04 -1.78 4.42
N PHE A 30 -7.47 -2.24 3.30
CA PHE A 30 -7.64 -1.61 2.00
C PHE A 30 -9.11 -1.61 1.55
N VAL A 31 -9.84 -2.70 1.74
CA VAL A 31 -11.27 -2.79 1.42
C VAL A 31 -12.09 -1.86 2.33
N ALA A 32 -11.81 -1.82 3.63
CA ALA A 32 -12.48 -0.92 4.56
C ALA A 32 -12.24 0.55 4.20
N GLY A 33 -11.00 0.94 3.90
CA GLY A 33 -10.63 2.26 3.40
C GLY A 33 -11.34 2.59 2.09
N ALA A 34 -11.48 1.62 1.16
CA ALA A 34 -12.23 1.78 -0.08
C ALA A 34 -13.72 2.06 0.17
N LEU A 35 -14.36 1.24 0.99
CA LEU A 35 -15.78 1.40 1.31
C LEU A 35 -16.04 2.75 2.00
N LEU A 36 -15.20 3.12 2.98
CA LEU A 36 -15.31 4.41 3.66
C LEU A 36 -15.07 5.58 2.69
N GLY A 37 -14.06 5.50 1.83
CA GLY A 37 -13.78 6.49 0.81
C GLY A 37 -14.96 6.66 -0.16
N GLN A 38 -15.59 5.56 -0.58
CA GLN A 38 -16.79 5.63 -1.42
C GLN A 38 -17.96 6.32 -0.71
N VAL A 39 -18.23 5.97 0.55
CA VAL A 39 -19.28 6.61 1.34
C VAL A 39 -19.02 8.12 1.46
N ARG A 40 -17.77 8.53 1.68
CA ARG A 40 -17.37 9.95 1.72
C ARG A 40 -17.47 10.65 0.37
N SER A 41 -17.18 9.95 -0.74
CA SER A 41 -17.32 10.51 -2.10
C SER A 41 -18.77 10.81 -2.50
N LYS A 42 -19.75 10.12 -1.88
CA LYS A 42 -21.18 10.25 -2.21
C LYS A 42 -21.91 11.32 -1.38
N ARG A 43 -21.21 12.05 -0.50
CA ARG A 43 -21.80 13.15 0.27
C ARG A 43 -22.09 14.34 -0.65
N GLN A 44 -23.15 15.11 -0.35
CA GLN A 44 -23.60 16.22 -1.20
C GLN A 44 -22.54 17.33 -1.37
N ASP A 45 -21.69 17.52 -0.37
CA ASP A 45 -20.59 18.49 -0.34
C ASP A 45 -19.26 17.92 -0.88
N SER A 46 -19.26 16.67 -1.35
CA SER A 46 -18.02 16.00 -1.75
C SER A 46 -17.47 16.52 -3.07
N LYS A 47 -16.20 16.94 -3.04
CA LYS A 47 -15.42 17.29 -4.24
C LYS A 47 -14.81 16.07 -4.94
N TRP A 48 -15.22 14.87 -4.55
CA TRP A 48 -14.62 13.59 -4.96
C TRP A 48 -15.64 12.72 -5.68
N GLN A 49 -15.25 12.17 -6.83
CA GLN A 49 -16.04 11.16 -7.52
C GLN A 49 -15.67 9.77 -7.01
N THR A 50 -16.63 8.83 -7.00
CA THR A 50 -16.38 7.44 -6.59
C THR A 50 -15.25 6.78 -7.40
N GLN A 51 -15.14 7.08 -8.69
CA GLN A 51 -14.03 6.59 -9.52
C GLN A 51 -12.67 7.10 -9.04
N GLN A 52 -12.59 8.38 -8.66
CA GLN A 52 -11.36 8.99 -8.15
C GLN A 52 -10.88 8.33 -6.85
N VAL A 53 -11.80 7.81 -6.02
CA VAL A 53 -11.43 7.07 -4.81
C VAL A 53 -10.74 5.75 -5.18
N TRP A 54 -11.31 5.01 -6.13
CA TRP A 54 -10.72 3.75 -6.60
C TRP A 54 -9.35 3.97 -7.26
N ASP A 55 -9.25 4.99 -8.11
CA ASP A 55 -7.99 5.36 -8.75
C ASP A 55 -6.94 5.76 -7.69
N LEU A 56 -7.33 6.54 -6.68
CA LEU A 56 -6.44 6.94 -5.58
C LEU A 56 -5.90 5.73 -4.80
N LEU A 57 -6.77 4.79 -4.42
CA LEU A 57 -6.38 3.59 -3.69
C LEU A 57 -5.48 2.69 -4.52
N PHE A 58 -5.73 2.59 -5.83
CA PHE A 58 -4.84 1.90 -6.74
C PHE A 58 -3.46 2.56 -6.79
N PHE A 59 -3.40 3.88 -6.91
CA PHE A 59 -2.13 4.63 -6.86
C PHE A 59 -1.39 4.41 -5.55
N ILE A 60 -2.09 4.42 -4.41
CA ILE A 60 -1.51 4.15 -3.09
C ILE A 60 -0.94 2.73 -3.02
N ALA A 61 -1.71 1.71 -3.44
CA ALA A 61 -1.28 0.32 -3.42
C ALA A 61 -0.01 0.10 -4.27
N ILE A 62 0.02 0.65 -5.49
CA ILE A 62 1.21 0.60 -6.35
C ILE A 62 2.38 1.35 -5.71
N GLY A 63 2.13 2.53 -5.13
CA GLY A 63 3.14 3.32 -4.44
C GLY A 63 3.80 2.57 -3.28
N VAL A 64 3.02 1.90 -2.42
CA VAL A 64 3.54 1.08 -1.32
C VAL A 64 4.40 -0.07 -1.85
N ILE A 65 3.89 -0.82 -2.84
CA ILE A 65 4.56 -2.02 -3.36
C ILE A 65 5.87 -1.64 -4.05
N VAL A 66 5.81 -0.70 -5.00
CA VAL A 66 6.97 -0.27 -5.79
C VAL A 66 7.96 0.47 -4.91
N GLY A 67 7.50 1.45 -4.12
CA GLY A 67 8.35 2.21 -3.22
C GLY A 67 8.99 1.33 -2.16
N GLY A 68 8.23 0.41 -1.57
CA GLY A 68 8.73 -0.53 -0.57
C GLY A 68 9.79 -1.46 -1.13
N ARG A 69 9.58 -1.97 -2.36
CA ARG A 69 10.55 -2.84 -3.01
C ARG A 69 11.83 -2.09 -3.42
N LEU A 70 11.69 -0.96 -4.11
CA LEU A 70 12.82 -0.15 -4.53
C LEU A 70 13.60 0.40 -3.35
N GLY A 71 12.91 0.88 -2.32
CA GLY A 71 13.56 1.32 -1.08
C GLY A 71 14.29 0.18 -0.38
N TYR A 72 13.79 -1.06 -0.45
CA TYR A 72 14.52 -2.19 0.11
C TYR A 72 15.82 -2.46 -0.65
N VAL A 73 15.72 -2.53 -1.97
CA VAL A 73 16.86 -2.74 -2.86
C VAL A 73 17.92 -1.66 -2.65
N VAL A 74 17.52 -0.39 -2.73
CA VAL A 74 18.46 0.74 -2.68
C VAL A 74 19.02 0.98 -1.29
N PHE A 75 18.20 0.90 -0.23
CA PHE A 75 18.65 1.29 1.11
C PHE A 75 19.33 0.16 1.88
N TYR A 76 19.02 -1.10 1.59
CA TYR A 76 19.48 -2.22 2.41
C TYR A 76 20.34 -3.25 1.69
N ASN A 77 20.28 -3.36 0.36
CA ASN A 77 20.95 -4.47 -0.32
C ASN A 77 21.41 -4.16 -1.75
N LEU A 78 21.83 -2.90 -1.99
CA LEU A 78 22.08 -2.40 -3.35
C LEU A 78 23.12 -3.23 -4.10
N GLU A 79 24.25 -3.57 -3.47
CA GLU A 79 25.33 -4.34 -4.09
C GLU A 79 24.85 -5.69 -4.65
N TYR A 80 24.08 -6.44 -3.86
CA TYR A 80 23.49 -7.71 -4.29
C TYR A 80 22.63 -7.58 -5.55
N TYR A 81 21.85 -6.50 -5.61
CA TYR A 81 20.88 -6.27 -6.68
C TYR A 81 21.49 -5.64 -7.93
N LEU A 82 22.69 -5.04 -7.85
CA LEU A 82 23.43 -4.57 -9.03
C LEU A 82 23.85 -5.73 -9.93
N ASP A 83 24.29 -6.83 -9.32
CA ASP A 83 24.65 -8.05 -10.05
C ASP A 83 23.44 -8.84 -10.55
N ARG A 84 22.24 -8.53 -10.03
CA ARG A 84 20.99 -9.26 -10.28
C ARG A 84 19.80 -8.33 -10.58
N PRO A 85 19.85 -7.57 -11.69
CA PRO A 85 18.88 -6.52 -11.97
C PRO A 85 17.44 -7.03 -12.12
N ILE A 86 17.24 -8.28 -12.58
CA ILE A 86 15.89 -8.86 -12.70
C ILE A 86 15.23 -9.10 -11.33
N GLU A 87 16.04 -9.38 -10.30
CA GLU A 87 15.53 -9.69 -8.95
C GLU A 87 14.92 -8.45 -8.27
N TRP A 88 15.13 -7.24 -8.80
CA TRP A 88 14.45 -6.04 -8.32
C TRP A 88 12.93 -6.21 -8.33
N LEU A 89 12.40 -6.98 -9.29
CA LEU A 89 10.97 -7.21 -9.47
C LEU A 89 10.41 -8.35 -8.60
N PHE A 90 11.26 -9.14 -7.95
CA PHE A 90 10.85 -10.34 -7.21
C PHE A 90 10.28 -9.98 -5.84
N ILE A 91 9.07 -9.44 -5.81
CA ILE A 91 8.40 -9.03 -4.57
C ILE A 91 8.07 -10.20 -3.62
N TRP A 92 8.03 -11.43 -4.14
CA TRP A 92 7.75 -12.64 -3.37
C TRP A 92 8.98 -13.19 -2.61
N SER A 93 10.19 -12.70 -2.89
CA SER A 93 11.39 -13.11 -2.14
C SER A 93 11.46 -12.47 -0.74
N GLY A 94 10.42 -11.73 -0.34
CA GLY A 94 10.47 -10.83 0.81
C GLY A 94 11.36 -9.60 0.54
N GLY A 95 11.61 -8.82 1.59
CA GLY A 95 12.39 -7.59 1.50
C GLY A 95 11.55 -6.40 1.01
N MET A 96 10.91 -5.74 1.97
CA MET A 96 10.14 -4.51 1.77
C MET A 96 10.61 -3.45 2.77
N SER A 97 10.83 -2.23 2.28
CA SER A 97 11.22 -1.08 3.09
C SER A 97 9.98 -0.30 3.51
N PHE A 98 9.81 -0.08 4.81
CA PHE A 98 8.77 0.83 5.30
C PHE A 98 8.99 2.26 4.78
N HIS A 99 10.22 2.78 4.88
CA HIS A 99 10.57 4.13 4.40
C HIS A 99 10.35 4.27 2.90
N GLY A 100 10.75 3.26 2.13
CA GLY A 100 10.50 3.20 0.70
C GLY A 100 9.01 3.20 0.37
N GLY A 101 8.21 2.41 1.11
CA GLY A 101 6.76 2.36 0.95
C GLY A 101 6.10 3.71 1.25
N LEU A 102 6.49 4.37 2.34
CA LEU A 102 6.00 5.70 2.69
C LEU A 102 6.33 6.74 1.61
N LEU A 103 7.58 6.78 1.15
CA LEU A 103 7.98 7.68 0.06
C LEU A 103 7.21 7.39 -1.24
N GLY A 104 7.00 6.11 -1.54
CA GLY A 104 6.20 5.68 -2.69
C GLY A 104 4.74 6.14 -2.60
N VAL A 105 4.11 6.05 -1.41
CA VAL A 105 2.77 6.59 -1.19
C VAL A 105 2.74 8.11 -1.36
N LEU A 106 3.67 8.84 -0.75
CA LEU A 106 3.74 10.30 -0.90
C LEU A 106 3.90 10.71 -2.36
N ALA A 107 4.74 10.01 -3.12
CA ALA A 107 4.88 10.21 -4.56
C ALA A 107 3.58 9.91 -5.32
N SER A 108 2.87 8.83 -4.98
CA SER A 108 1.55 8.48 -5.55
C SER A 108 0.50 9.56 -5.27
N LEU A 109 0.40 10.06 -4.04
CA LEU A 109 -0.52 11.14 -3.67
C LEU A 109 -0.19 12.42 -4.45
N TRP A 110 1.10 12.75 -4.58
CA TRP A 110 1.55 13.90 -5.36
C TRP A 110 1.19 13.75 -6.84
N LEU A 111 1.47 12.61 -7.46
CA LEU A 111 1.12 12.36 -8.86
C LEU A 111 -0.40 12.40 -9.09
N PHE A 112 -1.17 11.81 -8.18
CA PHE A 112 -2.62 11.80 -8.23
C PHE A 112 -3.21 13.21 -8.11
N SER A 113 -2.66 14.04 -7.23
CA SER A 113 -3.09 15.44 -7.04
C SER A 113 -2.96 16.25 -8.33
N ARG A 114 -1.82 16.09 -9.05
CA ARG A 114 -1.60 16.71 -10.36
C ARG A 114 -2.61 16.25 -11.40
N ARG A 115 -2.94 14.95 -11.42
CA ARG A 115 -3.85 14.35 -12.41
C ARG A 115 -5.30 14.77 -12.20
N THR A 116 -5.68 15.08 -10.97
CA THR A 116 -7.06 15.46 -10.60
C THR A 116 -7.26 16.95 -10.34
N GLN A 117 -6.22 17.76 -10.56
CA GLN A 117 -6.22 19.21 -10.29
C GLN A 117 -6.63 19.55 -8.85
N LYS A 118 -6.25 18.68 -7.91
CA LYS A 118 -6.41 18.91 -6.47
C LYS A 118 -5.05 19.25 -5.87
N SER A 119 -5.03 19.99 -4.77
CA SER A 119 -3.79 20.20 -4.02
C SER A 119 -3.36 18.90 -3.32
N PHE A 120 -2.06 18.77 -3.05
CA PHE A 120 -1.52 17.61 -2.32
C PHE A 120 -2.18 17.46 -0.94
N LEU A 121 -2.44 18.57 -0.26
CA LEU A 121 -3.09 18.58 1.05
C LEU A 121 -4.56 18.16 0.94
N GLU A 122 -5.32 18.58 -0.07
CA GLU A 122 -6.71 18.09 -0.26
C GLU A 122 -6.77 16.57 -0.46
N VAL A 123 -5.78 16.00 -1.18
CA VAL A 123 -5.67 14.54 -1.32
C VAL A 123 -5.30 13.90 0.02
N GLY A 124 -4.33 14.47 0.74
CA GLY A 124 -3.92 14.02 2.07
C GLY A 124 -5.07 14.04 3.08
N ASP A 125 -5.84 15.13 3.14
CA ASP A 125 -7.00 15.31 4.02
C ASP A 125 -8.11 14.29 3.73
N PHE A 126 -8.26 13.90 2.45
CA PHE A 126 -9.20 12.85 2.08
C PHE A 126 -8.73 11.46 2.53
N VAL A 127 -7.43 11.19 2.45
CA VAL A 127 -6.81 9.88 2.78
C VAL A 127 -6.60 9.70 4.27
N ALA A 128 -6.27 10.75 5.03
CA ALA A 128 -5.91 10.65 6.44
C ALA A 128 -6.97 9.93 7.31
N PRO A 129 -8.29 10.14 7.12
CA PRO A 129 -9.32 9.39 7.84
C PRO A 129 -9.48 7.92 7.40
N LEU A 130 -8.85 7.51 6.29
CA LEU A 130 -8.88 6.14 5.76
C LEU A 130 -7.68 5.29 6.23
N CYS A 131 -6.65 5.92 6.82
CA CYS A 131 -5.41 5.25 7.22
C CYS A 131 -5.46 4.42 8.52
N PRO A 132 -6.21 4.82 9.58
CA PRO A 132 -6.31 4.03 10.80
C PRO A 132 -6.99 2.67 10.56
#